data_AF-A0A091G3K6-F1
#
_entry.id   AF-A0A091G3K6-F1
#
_cell.length_a   1.000
_cell.length_b   1.000
_cell.length_c   1.000
_cell.angle_alpha   90.00
_cell.angle_beta   90.00
_cell.angle_gamma   90.00
#
_symmetry.space_group_name_H-M   'P 1'
#
loop_
_entity.id
_entity.type
_entity.pdbx_description
1 polymer ?
#
loop_
_entity_poly.entity_id
_entity_poly.type
_entity_poly.pdbx_seq_one_letter_code
_entity_poly.pdbx_strand_id
1 'polypeptide(L)'
;REEEFLYLAFIEDVTNEILSLGLFSNRVLEQLFECHIQENKNHLDESKMRHLLDVLKADLGCGPASSAEKIHSDWEAVELLDLQEFDMTEELEFTSKSQSQRKATKHEEFLGSMDL
;
A
#
# COMPACT_ATOMS: atom_id res chain seq x y z
N ARG A 1 11.76 -10.92 -25.03
CA ARG A 1 11.50 -12.03 -24.08
C ARG A 1 11.75 -11.58 -22.64
N GLU A 2 12.78 -10.77 -22.36
CA GLU A 2 13.01 -10.18 -21.03
C GLU A 2 11.83 -9.33 -20.52
N GLU A 3 11.14 -8.61 -21.42
CA GLU A 3 9.94 -7.82 -21.07
C GLU A 3 8.83 -8.66 -20.42
N GLU A 4 8.61 -9.91 -20.87
CA GLU A 4 7.56 -10.78 -20.32
C GLU A 4 7.86 -11.17 -18.86
N PHE A 5 9.14 -11.34 -18.51
CA PHE A 5 9.54 -11.63 -17.13
C PHE A 5 9.25 -10.46 -16.19
N LEU A 6 9.35 -9.22 -16.67
CA LEU A 6 9.06 -8.04 -15.85
C LEU A 6 7.56 -7.96 -15.50
N TYR A 7 6.67 -8.31 -16.43
CA TYR A 7 5.23 -8.38 -16.13
C TYR A 7 4.88 -9.54 -15.19
N LEU A 8 5.59 -10.68 -15.30
CA LEU A 8 5.43 -11.80 -14.37
C LEU A 8 5.89 -11.44 -12.96
N ALA A 9 7.04 -10.78 -12.83
CA ALA A 9 7.52 -10.28 -11.54
C ALA A 9 6.54 -9.24 -10.95
N PHE A 10 6.06 -8.31 -11.78
CA PHE A 10 5.07 -7.32 -11.37
C PHE A 10 3.80 -7.97 -10.76
N ILE A 11 3.21 -8.95 -11.44
CA ILE A 11 1.99 -9.58 -10.92
C ILE A 11 2.29 -10.49 -9.72
N GLU A 12 3.46 -11.11 -9.67
CA GLU A 12 3.94 -11.85 -8.50
C GLU A 12 4.04 -10.95 -7.26
N ASP A 13 4.67 -9.77 -7.38
CA ASP A 13 4.83 -8.83 -6.28
C ASP A 13 3.47 -8.33 -5.76
N VAL A 14 2.57 -7.93 -6.67
CA VAL A 14 1.21 -7.49 -6.34
C VAL A 14 0.43 -8.59 -5.60
N THR A 15 0.44 -9.82 -6.14
CA THR A 15 -0.31 -10.93 -5.55
C THR A 15 0.27 -11.39 -4.21
N ASN A 16 1.59 -11.39 -4.05
CA ASN A 16 2.25 -11.66 -2.78
C ASN A 16 1.88 -10.61 -1.73
N GLU A 17 1.85 -9.34 -2.09
CA GLU A 17 1.46 -8.28 -1.17
C GLU A 17 0.00 -8.43 -0.71
N ILE A 18 -0.93 -8.69 -1.64
CA ILE A 18 -2.34 -8.98 -1.34
C ILE A 18 -2.46 -10.14 -0.33
N LEU A 19 -1.75 -11.23 -0.57
CA LEU A 19 -1.76 -12.41 0.32
C LEU A 19 -1.15 -12.09 1.69
N SER A 20 -0.07 -11.32 1.72
CA SER A 20 0.65 -10.99 2.96
C SER A 20 -0.14 -10.05 3.87
N LEU A 21 -0.85 -9.09 3.28
CA LEU A 21 -1.65 -8.10 4.01
C LEU A 21 -3.09 -8.58 4.26
N GLY A 22 -3.53 -9.63 3.56
CA GLY A 22 -4.91 -10.13 3.62
C GLY A 22 -5.94 -9.11 3.12
N LEU A 23 -5.56 -8.26 2.16
CA LEU A 23 -6.38 -7.14 1.69
C LEU A 23 -7.18 -7.55 0.45
N PHE A 24 -8.51 -7.40 0.50
CA PHE A 24 -9.37 -7.77 -0.63
C PHE A 24 -10.57 -6.82 -0.80
N SER A 25 -10.57 -5.65 -0.16
CA SER A 25 -11.63 -4.66 -0.42
C SER A 25 -11.35 -3.89 -1.71
N ASN A 26 -12.41 -3.56 -2.46
CA ASN A 26 -12.29 -2.91 -3.77
C ASN A 26 -11.47 -1.60 -3.71
N ARG A 27 -11.75 -0.77 -2.69
CA ARG A 27 -11.05 0.51 -2.46
C ARG A 27 -9.57 0.33 -2.14
N VAL A 28 -9.22 -0.68 -1.35
CA VAL A 28 -7.82 -0.93 -0.97
C VAL A 28 -7.04 -1.53 -2.15
N LEU A 29 -7.65 -2.43 -2.92
CA LEU A 29 -7.05 -2.97 -4.14
C LEU A 29 -6.76 -1.86 -5.15
N GLU A 30 -7.68 -0.92 -5.35
CA GLU A 30 -7.45 0.24 -6.25
C GLU A 30 -6.25 1.08 -5.81
N GLN A 31 -6.08 1.33 -4.51
CA GLN A 31 -4.93 2.06 -3.99
C GLN A 31 -3.63 1.28 -4.19
N LEU A 32 -3.63 -0.02 -3.87
CA LEU A 32 -2.48 -0.90 -4.03
C LEU A 32 -2.05 -0.96 -5.51
N PHE A 33 -3.00 -1.11 -6.42
CA PHE A 33 -2.75 -1.16 -7.86
C PHE A 33 -2.12 0.13 -8.37
N GLU A 34 -2.63 1.30 -7.96
CA GLU A 34 -2.05 2.57 -8.38
C GLU A 34 -0.64 2.79 -7.81
N CYS A 35 -0.35 2.33 -6.58
CA CYS A 35 1.02 2.33 -6.06
C CYS A 35 1.96 1.51 -6.95
N HIS A 36 1.59 0.26 -7.25
CA HIS A 36 2.39 -0.64 -8.09
C HIS A 36 2.57 -0.15 -9.52
N ILE A 37 1.53 0.42 -10.13
CA ILE A 37 1.62 1.06 -11.46
C ILE A 37 2.61 2.21 -11.43
N GLN A 38 2.49 3.09 -10.44
CA GLN A 38 3.34 4.27 -10.33
C GLN A 38 4.82 3.92 -10.13
N GLU A 39 5.11 2.85 -9.39
CA GLU A 39 6.47 2.35 -9.18
C GLU A 39 7.07 1.75 -10.46
N ASN A 40 6.24 1.07 -11.28
CA ASN A 40 6.70 0.31 -12.44
C ASN A 40 6.56 1.03 -13.80
N LYS A 41 5.90 2.18 -13.87
CA LYS A 41 5.61 2.93 -15.11
C LYS A 41 6.83 3.31 -15.96
N ASN A 42 8.02 3.34 -15.37
CA ASN A 42 9.25 3.70 -16.10
C ASN A 42 9.80 2.53 -16.92
N HIS A 43 9.35 1.32 -16.66
CA HIS A 43 9.90 0.08 -17.22
C HIS A 43 8.83 -0.82 -17.84
N LEU A 44 7.55 -0.64 -17.48
CA LEU A 44 6.41 -1.38 -18.00
C LEU A 44 5.38 -0.46 -18.66
N ASP A 45 4.64 -1.02 -19.61
CA ASP A 45 3.49 -0.36 -20.23
C ASP A 45 2.30 -0.33 -19.25
N GLU A 46 1.86 0.88 -18.94
CA GLU A 46 0.77 1.13 -17.99
C GLU A 46 -0.56 0.50 -18.41
N SER A 47 -0.86 0.47 -19.71
CA SER A 47 -2.11 -0.13 -20.19
C SER A 47 -2.11 -1.64 -20.02
N LYS A 48 -0.96 -2.30 -20.26
CA LYS A 48 -0.79 -3.73 -19.98
C LYS A 48 -0.84 -4.02 -18.49
N MET A 49 -0.19 -3.20 -17.65
CA MET A 49 -0.28 -3.35 -16.18
C MET A 49 -1.74 -3.28 -15.71
N ARG A 50 -2.49 -2.26 -16.15
CA ARG A 50 -3.92 -2.14 -15.80
C ARG A 50 -4.72 -3.36 -16.26
N HIS A 51 -4.49 -3.85 -17.46
CA HIS A 51 -5.18 -5.04 -17.95
C HIS A 51 -4.93 -6.28 -17.08
N LEU A 52 -3.67 -6.52 -16.67
CA LEU A 52 -3.34 -7.63 -15.77
C LEU A 52 -4.03 -7.48 -14.41
N LEU A 53 -4.05 -6.26 -13.88
CA LEU A 53 -4.69 -5.95 -12.61
C LEU A 53 -6.21 -6.07 -12.68
N ASP A 54 -6.84 -5.73 -13.80
CA ASP A 54 -8.28 -5.91 -14.02
C ASP A 54 -8.67 -7.39 -14.04
N VAL A 55 -7.86 -8.24 -14.68
CA VAL A 55 -8.05 -9.70 -14.65
C VAL A 55 -7.90 -10.22 -13.23
N LEU A 56 -6.84 -9.82 -12.52
CA LEU A 56 -6.64 -10.20 -11.12
C LEU A 56 -7.82 -9.74 -10.24
N LYS A 57 -8.30 -8.52 -10.43
CA LYS A 57 -9.45 -7.95 -9.72
C LYS A 57 -10.72 -8.77 -9.94
N ALA A 58 -10.93 -9.27 -11.16
CA ALA A 58 -12.03 -10.17 -11.47
C ALA A 58 -11.88 -11.54 -10.78
N ASP A 59 -10.66 -12.11 -10.76
CA ASP A 59 -10.36 -13.38 -10.09
C ASP A 59 -10.55 -13.30 -8.56
N LEU A 60 -10.32 -12.12 -7.98
CA LEU A 60 -10.59 -11.82 -6.57
C LEU A 60 -12.07 -11.53 -6.28
N GLY A 61 -12.96 -11.56 -7.28
CA GLY A 61 -14.37 -11.22 -7.13
C GLY A 61 -14.67 -9.73 -6.89
N CYS A 62 -13.67 -8.87 -7.13
CA CYS A 62 -13.76 -7.41 -6.95
C CYS A 62 -13.98 -6.65 -8.27
N GLY A 63 -14.25 -7.37 -9.36
CA GLY A 63 -14.50 -6.77 -10.68
C GLY A 63 -15.65 -5.76 -10.67
N PRO A 64 -15.73 -4.87 -11.68
CA PRO A 64 -16.86 -3.94 -11.79
C PRO A 64 -18.15 -4.75 -11.72
N ALA A 65 -19.04 -4.34 -10.82
CA ALA A 65 -20.33 -4.99 -10.58
C ALA A 65 -21.13 -5.00 -11.88
N SER A 66 -20.92 -6.04 -12.68
CA SER A 66 -21.72 -6.32 -13.85
C SER A 66 -23.09 -6.78 -13.32
N SER A 67 -24.01 -5.82 -13.20
CA SER A 67 -25.47 -5.97 -13.02
C SER A 67 -26.10 -6.19 -11.63
N ALA A 68 -25.37 -6.22 -10.51
CA ALA A 68 -26.01 -6.28 -9.19
C ALA A 68 -26.06 -4.91 -8.51
N GLU A 69 -27.21 -4.25 -8.69
CA GLU A 69 -27.81 -3.27 -7.77
C GLU A 69 -27.05 -1.96 -7.54
N LYS A 70 -27.51 -0.97 -8.31
CA LYS A 70 -27.70 0.40 -7.84
C LYS A 70 -28.35 0.36 -6.45
N ILE A 71 -27.57 0.29 -5.37
CA ILE A 71 -28.03 0.66 -4.04
C ILE A 71 -28.27 2.16 -4.12
N HIS A 72 -29.49 2.49 -4.53
CA HIS A 72 -30.06 3.82 -4.49
C HIS A 72 -30.06 4.21 -3.01
N SER A 73 -29.19 5.15 -2.67
CA SER A 73 -29.42 6.22 -1.71
C SER A 73 -30.64 6.05 -0.79
N ASP A 74 -30.51 5.21 0.23
CA ASP A 74 -31.42 5.22 1.40
C ASP A 74 -30.63 5.14 2.74
N TRP A 75 -29.35 5.49 2.72
CA TRP A 75 -28.54 5.75 3.92
C TRP A 75 -28.45 7.26 4.25
N GLU A 76 -28.91 8.14 3.35
CA GLU A 76 -28.95 9.60 3.56
C GLU A 76 -29.94 10.04 4.67
N ALA A 77 -30.73 9.12 5.24
CA ALA A 77 -31.70 9.44 6.29
C ALA A 77 -31.26 9.06 7.72
N VAL A 78 -30.14 8.33 7.91
CA VAL A 78 -29.74 7.86 9.26
C VAL A 78 -28.56 8.62 9.86
N GLU A 79 -27.94 9.56 9.16
CA GLU A 79 -26.80 10.36 9.68
C GLU A 79 -27.07 11.87 9.80
N LEU A 80 -28.34 12.31 9.85
CA LEU A 80 -28.68 13.72 10.17
C LEU A 80 -29.41 13.91 11.52
N LEU A 81 -29.46 12.86 12.35
CA LEU A 81 -29.97 12.90 13.72
C LEU A 81 -29.02 12.07 14.59
N ASP A 82 -27.77 12.49 14.84
CA ASP A 82 -27.42 13.06 16.14
C ASP A 82 -26.00 13.68 16.12
N LEU A 83 -25.81 14.76 15.37
CA LEU A 83 -24.58 15.59 15.40
C LEU A 83 -24.63 16.62 16.55
N GLN A 84 -24.94 16.17 17.76
CA GLN A 84 -24.84 17.00 18.96
C GLN A 84 -24.37 16.23 20.20
N GLU A 85 -23.12 15.76 20.18
CA GLU A 85 -22.28 15.97 21.35
C GLU A 85 -20.80 16.04 20.97
N PHE A 86 -20.23 17.19 21.31
CA PHE A 86 -18.84 17.55 21.12
C PHE A 86 -17.99 16.84 22.18
N ASP A 87 -16.80 16.42 21.77
CA ASP A 87 -15.52 16.54 22.46
C ASP A 87 -14.74 15.24 22.71
N MET A 88 -13.42 15.42 22.67
CA MET A 88 -12.30 14.54 22.97
C MET A 88 -11.60 13.92 21.75
N THR A 89 -10.75 14.76 21.15
CA THR A 89 -9.31 14.54 20.94
C THR A 89 -8.85 13.08 20.89
N GLU A 90 -8.20 12.65 19.80
CA GLU A 90 -6.76 12.32 19.78
C GLU A 90 -6.24 12.29 18.33
N GLU A 91 -5.05 12.87 18.19
CA GLU A 91 -4.33 13.27 17.00
C GLU A 91 -3.45 12.10 16.55
N LEU A 92 -3.82 11.40 15.46
CA LEU A 92 -2.92 10.40 14.86
C LEU A 92 -1.98 11.08 13.86
N GLU A 93 -0.91 11.67 14.40
CA GLU A 93 0.25 12.10 13.64
C GLU A 93 0.98 10.88 13.04
N PHE A 94 0.86 10.69 11.73
CA PHE A 94 1.76 9.80 11.00
C PHE A 94 3.11 10.49 10.84
N THR A 95 4.00 10.35 11.83
CA THR A 95 5.37 10.85 11.71
C THR A 95 6.15 9.98 10.73
N SER A 96 6.24 10.41 9.47
CA SER A 96 7.30 10.01 8.55
C SER A 96 8.64 10.52 9.07
N LYS A 97 9.62 9.62 9.25
CA LYS A 97 11.01 10.03 9.56
C LYS A 97 12.00 9.24 8.73
N SER A 98 12.46 9.88 7.68
CA SER A 98 13.63 9.53 6.89
C SER A 98 14.94 9.86 7.62
N GLN A 99 15.99 9.11 7.24
CA GLN A 99 17.39 9.56 7.10
C GLN A 99 18.21 9.91 8.37
N SER A 100 19.24 9.11 8.66
CA SER A 100 20.65 9.57 8.58
C SER A 100 21.68 8.54 9.05
N GLN A 101 22.74 8.43 8.24
CA GLN A 101 23.99 7.73 8.42
C GLN A 101 24.76 8.14 9.67
N ARG A 102 25.35 7.18 10.41
CA ARG A 102 26.62 7.33 11.17
C ARG A 102 27.29 5.94 11.25
N LYS A 103 28.22 5.60 10.35
CA LYS A 103 29.70 5.65 10.53
C LYS A 103 30.17 5.22 11.93
N ALA A 104 30.66 3.98 12.05
CA ALA A 104 31.52 3.55 13.16
C ALA A 104 32.92 3.29 12.60
N THR A 105 33.92 3.99 13.13
CA THR A 105 35.33 3.93 12.71
C THR A 105 36.16 3.44 13.90
N LYS A 106 36.80 2.29 13.67
CA LYS A 106 38.08 1.79 14.21
C LYS A 106 38.18 1.30 15.67
N HIS A 107 38.85 0.16 15.70
CA HIS A 107 39.30 -0.74 16.76
C HIS A 107 40.67 -0.29 17.32
N GLU A 108 41.09 -0.90 18.45
CA GLU A 108 42.47 -0.95 19.02
C GLU A 108 42.98 0.35 19.71
N GLU A 109 43.64 0.43 20.89
CA GLU A 109 44.44 -0.42 21.81
C GLU A 109 44.43 0.27 23.21
N PHE A 110 44.35 -0.44 24.35
CA PHE A 110 45.45 -0.92 25.23
C PHE A 110 46.16 0.14 26.13
N LEU A 111 46.26 -0.19 27.44
CA LEU A 111 47.10 0.39 28.52
C LEU A 111 46.71 1.77 29.10
N GLY A 112 46.81 2.05 30.39
CA GLY A 112 47.36 1.31 31.53
C GLY A 112 47.09 2.06 32.85
N SER A 113 47.17 1.35 33.97
CA SER A 113 47.24 1.97 35.31
C SER A 113 48.66 2.48 35.56
N MET A 114 48.80 3.69 36.10
CA MET A 114 49.94 4.07 36.94
C MET A 114 49.56 5.23 37.85
N ASP A 115 50.06 5.14 39.08
CA ASP A 115 49.85 5.97 40.27
C ASP A 115 50.01 7.49 40.10
N LEU A 116 49.33 8.22 40.99
CA LEU A 116 50.00 9.21 41.85
C LEU A 116 49.36 9.26 43.24
#